data_AF-A0A9E0USC7-F1
#
_entry.id   AF-A0A9E0USC7-F1
#
_cell.length_a   1.000
_cell.length_b   1.000
_cell.length_c   1.000
_cell.angle_alpha   90.00
_cell.angle_beta   90.00
_cell.angle_gamma   90.00
#
_symmetry.space_group_name_H-M   'P 1'
#
loop_
_entity.id
_entity.type
_entity.pdbx_description
1 polymer ?
#
loop_
_entity_poly.entity_id
_entity_poly.type
_entity_poly.pdbx_seq_one_letter_code
_entity_poly.pdbx_strand_id
1 'polypeptide(L)'
;MNDTLPHIQKRYEDMIMELPWEKRLEMGAEMFDTGLALLRMGLPDGLTEKEKELEIFKRMYQPDFNSEKLEKWMKMYKEYLDSIE
;
A
#
# COMPACT_ATOMS: atom_id res chain seq x y z
N MET A 1 -10.11 -13.67 8.80
CA MET A 1 -9.98 -14.81 7.86
C MET A 1 -11.28 -15.59 7.91
N ASN A 2 -12.19 -15.37 6.95
CA ASN A 2 -13.53 -15.99 6.96
C ASN A 2 -13.50 -17.46 6.53
N ASP A 3 -12.36 -17.90 6.00
CA ASP A 3 -12.01 -19.23 5.51
C ASP A 3 -11.22 -20.06 6.52
N THR A 4 -10.98 -19.53 7.73
CA THR A 4 -10.20 -20.19 8.78
C THR A 4 -11.06 -20.57 9.97
N LEU A 5 -10.85 -21.77 10.52
CA LEU A 5 -11.57 -22.25 11.71
C LEU A 5 -11.32 -21.32 12.91
N PRO A 6 -12.34 -20.98 13.73
CA PRO A 6 -12.20 -19.98 14.80
C PRO A 6 -11.05 -20.26 15.79
N HIS A 7 -10.81 -21.52 16.15
CA HIS A 7 -9.74 -21.89 17.08
C HIS A 7 -8.34 -21.72 16.47
N ILE A 8 -8.19 -21.86 15.14
CA ILE A 8 -6.92 -21.61 14.45
C ILE A 8 -6.66 -20.11 14.38
N GLN A 9 -7.68 -19.32 14.04
CA GLN A 9 -7.58 -17.86 14.07
C GLN A 9 -7.16 -17.38 15.47
N LYS A 10 -7.83 -17.88 16.51
CA LYS A 10 -7.53 -17.50 17.89
C LYS A 10 -6.09 -17.85 18.28
N ARG A 11 -5.62 -19.05 17.92
CA ARG A 11 -4.23 -19.47 18.17
C ARG A 11 -3.22 -18.57 17.46
N TYR A 12 -3.49 -18.20 16.21
CA TYR A 12 -2.63 -17.28 15.47
C TYR A 12 -2.57 -15.90 16.12
N GLU A 13 -3.73 -15.34 16.49
CA GLU A 13 -3.81 -14.06 17.20
C GLU A 13 -3.03 -14.09 18.52
N ASP A 14 -3.16 -15.17 19.30
CA ASP A 14 -2.43 -15.33 20.56
C ASP A 14 -0.91 -15.35 20.33
N MET A 15 -0.43 -16.10 19.32
CA MET A 15 0.98 -16.14 18.95
C MET A 15 1.52 -14.75 18.53
N ILE A 16 0.73 -13.96 17.80
CA ILE A 16 1.10 -12.59 17.44
C ILE A 16 1.18 -11.71 18.69
N MET A 17 0.21 -11.83 19.60
CA MET A 17 0.14 -11.00 20.81
C MET A 17 1.20 -11.33 21.86
N GLU A 18 1.80 -12.52 21.81
CA GLU A 18 2.99 -12.88 22.61
C GLU A 18 4.26 -12.13 22.17
N LEU A 19 4.29 -11.57 20.96
CA LEU A 19 5.44 -10.81 20.46
C LEU A 19 5.54 -9.43 21.10
N PRO A 20 6.77 -8.91 21.31
CA PRO A 20 7.00 -7.52 21.68
C PRO A 20 6.29 -6.56 20.72
N TRP A 21 5.85 -5.40 21.23
CA TRP A 21 5.08 -4.45 20.42
C TRP A 21 5.87 -3.93 19.22
N GLU A 22 7.20 -3.81 19.35
CA GLU A 22 8.12 -3.41 18.29
C GLU A 22 8.10 -4.42 17.13
N LYS A 23 8.08 -5.71 17.45
CA LYS A 23 8.03 -6.78 16.44
C LYS A 23 6.69 -6.80 15.72
N ARG A 24 5.59 -6.56 16.42
CA ARG A 24 4.28 -6.42 15.77
C ARG A 24 4.23 -5.21 14.83
N LEU A 25 4.88 -4.11 15.22
CA LEU A 25 4.99 -2.92 14.37
C LEU A 25 5.83 -3.19 13.12
N GLU A 26 7.00 -3.81 13.28
CA GLU A 26 7.89 -4.21 12.19
C GLU A 26 7.16 -5.12 11.18
N MET A 27 6.48 -6.16 11.66
CA MET A 27 5.67 -7.03 10.81
C MET A 27 4.61 -6.25 10.02
N GLY A 28 3.93 -5.29 10.68
CA GLY A 28 2.97 -4.43 10.00
C GLY A 28 3.61 -3.55 8.94
N ALA A 29 4.80 -3.00 9.21
CA ALA A 29 5.56 -2.16 8.28
C ALA A 29 6.03 -2.96 7.05
N GLU A 30 6.62 -4.14 7.25
CA GLU A 30 7.12 -5.01 6.18
C GLU A 30 6.02 -5.46 5.20
N MET A 31 4.77 -5.57 5.67
CA MET A 31 3.63 -5.85 4.80
C MET A 31 3.40 -4.73 3.79
N PHE A 32 3.60 -3.46 4.16
CA PHE A 32 3.48 -2.34 3.23
C PHE A 32 4.60 -2.36 2.18
N ASP A 33 5.83 -2.64 2.59
CA ASP A 33 6.96 -2.77 1.66
C ASP A 33 6.73 -3.88 0.64
N THR A 34 6.24 -5.04 1.12
CA THR A 34 5.87 -6.16 0.26
C THR A 34 4.75 -5.78 -0.70
N GLY A 35 3.71 -5.10 -0.21
CA GLY A 35 2.60 -4.62 -1.03
C GLY A 35 3.07 -3.63 -2.11
N LEU A 36 3.96 -2.71 -1.76
CA LEU A 36 4.53 -1.75 -2.68
C LEU A 36 5.40 -2.43 -3.76
N ALA A 37 6.19 -3.44 -3.38
CA ALA A 37 6.98 -4.22 -4.32
C ALA A 37 6.09 -4.93 -5.35
N LEU A 38 4.99 -5.55 -4.91
CA LEU A 38 4.03 -6.20 -5.80
C LEU A 38 3.35 -5.21 -6.75
N LEU A 39 2.98 -4.02 -6.26
CA LEU A 39 2.41 -2.96 -7.10
C LEU A 39 3.41 -2.52 -8.19
N ARG A 40 4.67 -2.31 -7.79
CA ARG A 40 5.77 -1.92 -8.70
C ARG A 40 6.02 -2.97 -9.79
N MET A 41 5.94 -4.26 -9.46
CA MET A 41 6.08 -5.35 -10.45
C MET A 41 4.98 -5.34 -11.52
N GLY A 42 3.78 -4.85 -11.19
CA GLY A 42 2.66 -4.77 -12.14
C GLY A 42 2.64 -3.50 -12.99
N LEU A 43 3.65 -2.63 -12.90
CA LEU A 43 3.69 -1.38 -13.67
C LEU A 43 4.22 -1.62 -15.09
N PRO A 44 3.81 -0.79 -16.07
CA PRO A 44 4.40 -0.80 -17.40
C PRO A 44 5.91 -0.54 -17.38
N ASP A 45 6.62 -1.15 -18.32
CA ASP A 45 8.04 -0.88 -18.52
C ASP A 45 8.29 0.54 -19.04
N GLY A 46 9.47 1.08 -18.74
CA GLY A 46 9.94 2.37 -19.28
C GLY A 46 9.45 3.63 -18.55
N LEU A 47 8.66 3.47 -17.48
CA LEU A 47 8.26 4.59 -16.62
C LEU A 47 9.44 5.12 -15.79
N THR A 48 9.51 6.45 -15.66
CA THR A 48 10.34 7.12 -14.65
C THR A 48 9.83 6.82 -13.23
N GLU A 49 10.66 7.04 -12.20
CA GLU A 49 10.21 6.81 -10.81
C GLU A 49 9.00 7.68 -10.45
N LYS A 50 8.97 8.95 -10.90
CA LYS A 50 7.81 9.82 -10.69
C LYS A 50 6.53 9.28 -11.35
N GLU A 51 6.63 8.76 -12.56
CA GLU A 51 5.47 8.17 -13.24
C GLU A 51 5.01 6.88 -12.55
N LYS A 52 5.95 6.09 -12.00
CA LYS A 52 5.61 4.92 -11.18
C LYS A 52 4.84 5.33 -9.92
N GLU A 53 5.29 6.35 -9.21
CA GLU A 53 4.60 6.87 -8.01
C GLU A 53 3.18 7.35 -8.34
N LEU A 54 3.00 8.09 -9.45
CA LEU A 54 1.69 8.53 -9.90
C LEU A 54 0.76 7.36 -10.28
N GLU A 55 1.28 6.36 -10.98
CA GLU A 55 0.50 5.18 -11.37
C GLU A 55 0.12 4.33 -10.15
N ILE A 56 1.01 4.18 -9.16
CA ILE A 56 0.72 3.52 -7.89
C ILE A 56 -0.38 4.28 -7.14
N PHE A 57 -0.26 5.59 -6.99
CA PHE A 57 -1.27 6.42 -6.34
C PHE A 57 -2.64 6.24 -7.00
N LYS A 58 -2.69 6.32 -8.34
CA LYS A 58 -3.92 6.12 -9.10
C LYS A 58 -4.53 4.74 -8.83
N ARG A 59 -3.75 3.66 -8.91
CA ARG A 59 -4.24 2.29 -8.69
C ARG A 59 -4.81 2.10 -7.29
N MET A 60 -4.17 2.68 -6.28
CA MET A 60 -4.58 2.55 -4.89
C MET A 60 -5.86 3.33 -4.58
N TYR A 61 -5.98 4.56 -5.08
CA TYR A 61 -7.02 5.49 -4.62
C TYR A 61 -8.10 5.80 -5.66
N GLN A 62 -7.95 5.38 -6.91
CA GLN A 62 -9.02 5.54 -7.92
C GLN A 62 -10.39 5.01 -7.45
N PRO A 63 -10.49 3.86 -6.75
CA PRO A 63 -11.79 3.37 -6.25
C PRO A 63 -12.44 4.29 -5.21
N ASP A 64 -11.65 5.10 -4.50
CA ASP A 64 -12.11 5.95 -3.40
C ASP A 64 -12.59 7.32 -3.86
N PHE A 65 -12.34 7.69 -5.12
CA PHE A 65 -12.64 9.00 -5.66
C PHE A 65 -13.54 8.95 -6.89
N ASN A 66 -14.39 9.98 -7.02
CA ASN A 66 -15.00 10.28 -8.32
C ASN A 66 -13.95 10.90 -9.26
N SER A 67 -14.24 10.93 -10.56
CA SER A 67 -13.28 11.37 -11.58
C SER A 67 -12.71 12.77 -11.33
N GLU A 68 -13.56 13.72 -10.92
CA GLU A 68 -13.15 15.11 -10.65
C GLU A 68 -12.17 15.20 -9.46
N LYS A 69 -12.48 14.52 -8.36
CA LYS A 69 -11.59 14.49 -7.19
C LYS A 69 -10.29 13.75 -7.49
N LEU A 70 -10.36 12.66 -8.23
CA LEU A 70 -9.17 11.90 -8.63
C LEU A 70 -8.24 12.77 -9.47
N GLU A 71 -8.77 13.47 -10.47
CA GLU A 71 -7.98 14.37 -11.32
C GLU A 71 -7.32 15.48 -10.49
N LYS A 72 -8.06 16.09 -9.57
CA LYS A 72 -7.51 17.09 -8.64
C LYS A 72 -6.36 16.53 -7.81
N TRP A 73 -6.55 15.36 -7.20
CA TRP A 73 -5.52 14.74 -6.35
C TRP A 73 -4.29 14.30 -7.16
N MET A 74 -4.49 13.73 -8.34
CA MET A 74 -3.40 13.38 -9.26
C MET A 74 -2.57 14.60 -9.64
N LYS A 75 -3.22 15.72 -9.93
CA LYS A 75 -2.54 16.98 -10.24
C LYS A 75 -1.71 17.48 -9.05
N MET A 76 -2.32 17.53 -7.86
CA MET A 76 -1.62 17.99 -6.64
C MET A 76 -0.43 17.10 -6.30
N TYR A 77 -0.58 15.78 -6.44
CA TYR A 77 0.50 14.84 -6.15
C TYR A 77 1.64 14.98 -7.18
N LYS A 78 1.31 15.16 -8.45
CA LYS A 78 2.31 15.46 -9.48
C LYS A 78 3.09 16.74 -9.17
N GLU A 79 2.39 17.82 -8.82
CA GLU A 79 3.02 19.10 -8.44
C GLU A 79 3.95 18.94 -7.22
N TYR A 80 3.56 18.13 -6.25
CA TYR A 80 4.42 17.77 -5.12
C TYR A 80 5.69 17.03 -5.57
N LEU A 81 5.56 15.99 -6.40
CA LEU A 81 6.71 15.23 -6.91
C LEU A 81 7.64 16.13 -7.73
N ASP A 82 7.10 17.04 -8.53
CA ASP A 82 7.87 18.02 -9.31
C ASP A 82 8.63 19.03 -8.42
N SER A 83 8.25 19.20 -7.15
CA SER A 83 8.87 20.16 -6.22
C SER A 83 10.02 19.58 -5.38
N ILE A 84 10.16 18.25 -5.35
CA ILE A 84 11.18 17.54 -4.57
C ILE A 84 12.29 16.95 -5.45
N GLU A 85 12.15 17.02 -6.77
CA GLU A 85 13.18 16.75 -7.78
C GLU A 85 13.93 18.04 -8.17
#